data_AF-A0A1L7B9Q2-F1
#
_entry.id   AF-A0A1L7B9Q2-F1
#
_cell.length_a   1.000
_cell.length_b   1.000
_cell.length_c   1.000
_cell.angle_alpha   90.00
_cell.angle_beta   90.00
_cell.angle_gamma   90.00
#
_symmetry.space_group_name_H-M   'P 1'
#
loop_
_entity.id
_entity.type
_entity.pdbx_description
1 polymer ?
#
loop_
_entity_poly.entity_id
_entity_poly.type
_entity_poly.pdbx_seq_one_letter_code
_entity_poly.pdbx_strand_id
1 'polypeptide(L)'
;GERLVGMPAKRQAVTNAANTFYATKRLIGRRFDDGEVQKDMKIVSYKIVKASNGDAWVEAHGKMYSPSQIGAFVLMKMKETAESYLNQSVKNAVITVPAYFNDSQRQATKDAGQIAGLNVLRVINEPTAAAIAYGMDKSEDKIVAVYDLGGGTFDISILEIQKGVFEVRSTNGDTFLGGEDFDNALVTYLANEFKKDQGVDVTKDIMAMQRLKEAAEKAKIELSSSLQTDINLPYLTMDAA
;
A
#
# COMPACT_ATOMS: atom_id res chain seq x y z
N GLY A 1 -1.18 1.02 -24.46
CA GLY A 1 -0.34 0.03 -23.77
C GLY A 1 -1.21 -0.92 -22.96
N GLU A 2 -0.68 -2.08 -22.61
CA GLU A 2 -1.33 -3.06 -21.74
C GLU A 2 -1.31 -2.59 -20.27
N ARG A 3 -2.36 -2.90 -19.50
CA ARG A 3 -2.43 -2.61 -18.05
C ARG A 3 -1.96 -3.84 -17.28
N LEU A 4 -0.84 -3.72 -16.58
CA LEU A 4 -0.30 -4.79 -15.72
C LEU A 4 -0.76 -4.61 -14.26
N VAL A 5 -0.99 -5.72 -13.55
CA VAL A 5 -1.35 -5.75 -12.12
C VAL A 5 -0.56 -6.85 -11.41
N GLY A 6 -0.07 -6.59 -10.21
CA GLY A 6 0.67 -7.55 -9.39
C GLY A 6 2.13 -7.71 -9.83
N MET A 7 2.64 -8.96 -9.81
CA MET A 7 4.06 -9.24 -10.10
C MET A 7 4.55 -8.73 -11.47
N PRO A 8 3.78 -8.83 -12.57
CA PRO A 8 4.19 -8.24 -13.85
C PRO A 8 4.40 -6.72 -13.76
N ALA A 9 3.54 -6.00 -13.03
CA ALA A 9 3.70 -4.57 -12.81
C ALA A 9 4.93 -4.26 -11.93
N LYS A 10 5.13 -5.02 -10.83
CA LYS A 10 6.30 -4.85 -9.94
C LYS A 10 7.61 -5.05 -10.70
N ARG A 11 7.71 -6.05 -11.60
CA ARG A 11 8.94 -6.33 -12.37
C ARG A 11 9.36 -5.22 -13.32
N GLN A 12 8.41 -4.47 -13.89
CA GLN A 12 8.74 -3.36 -14.79
C GLN A 12 8.86 -2.00 -14.07
N ALA A 13 8.70 -1.97 -12.74
CA ALA A 13 8.68 -0.71 -11.99
C ALA A 13 9.99 0.08 -12.16
N VAL A 14 11.13 -0.60 -12.24
CA VAL A 14 12.45 0.02 -12.46
C VAL A 14 12.53 0.78 -13.78
N THR A 15 11.98 0.23 -14.87
CA THR A 15 12.09 0.82 -16.21
C THR A 15 10.88 1.69 -16.57
N ASN A 16 9.81 1.65 -15.78
CA ASN A 16 8.57 2.39 -16.02
C ASN A 16 8.00 3.00 -14.73
N ALA A 17 8.86 3.60 -13.91
CA ALA A 17 8.53 4.10 -12.57
C ALA A 17 7.39 5.14 -12.59
N ALA A 18 7.44 6.09 -13.52
CA ALA A 18 6.45 7.17 -13.65
C ALA A 18 5.02 6.69 -13.95
N ASN A 19 4.87 5.49 -14.52
CA ASN A 19 3.56 4.91 -14.86
C ASN A 19 3.26 3.62 -14.07
N THR A 20 4.03 3.33 -13.02
CA THR A 20 3.79 2.19 -12.13
C THR A 20 3.28 2.69 -10.79
N PHE A 21 1.98 2.54 -10.56
CA PHE A 21 1.33 2.99 -9.34
C PHE A 21 1.43 1.95 -8.21
N TYR A 22 1.84 2.39 -7.03
CA TYR A 22 1.94 1.60 -5.80
C TYR A 22 1.55 2.47 -4.60
N ALA A 23 1.29 1.85 -3.44
CA ALA A 23 0.88 2.53 -2.21
C ALA A 23 -0.32 3.49 -2.36
N THR A 24 -1.13 3.37 -3.42
CA THR A 24 -2.25 4.29 -3.71
C THR A 24 -3.38 4.22 -2.68
N LYS A 25 -3.39 3.19 -1.83
CA LYS A 25 -4.24 3.13 -0.63
C LYS A 25 -3.96 4.29 0.34
N ARG A 26 -2.74 4.86 0.34
CA ARG A 26 -2.42 6.09 1.10
C ARG A 26 -3.11 7.34 0.55
N LEU A 27 -3.54 7.32 -0.73
CA LEU A 27 -4.21 8.44 -1.40
C LEU A 27 -5.74 8.33 -1.43
N ILE A 28 -6.29 7.12 -1.24
CA ILE A 28 -7.73 6.88 -1.36
C ILE A 28 -8.52 7.74 -0.36
N GLY A 29 -9.53 8.45 -0.86
CA GLY A 29 -10.38 9.33 -0.05
C GLY A 29 -9.71 10.60 0.51
N ARG A 30 -8.48 10.93 0.09
CA ARG A 30 -7.73 12.14 0.51
C ARG A 30 -7.85 13.29 -0.49
N ARG A 31 -7.70 14.51 0.00
CA ARG A 31 -7.62 15.73 -0.82
C ARG A 31 -6.20 15.94 -1.31
N PHE A 32 -6.07 16.56 -2.48
CA PHE A 32 -4.77 16.88 -3.04
C PHE A 32 -3.94 17.77 -2.11
N ASP A 33 -4.59 18.71 -1.40
CA ASP A 33 -3.93 19.68 -0.55
C ASP A 33 -3.60 19.14 0.87
N ASP A 34 -3.95 17.88 1.19
CA ASP A 34 -3.67 17.26 2.50
C ASP A 34 -2.16 17.17 2.75
N GLY A 35 -1.72 17.42 3.99
CA GLY A 35 -0.30 17.44 4.35
C GLY A 35 0.42 16.11 4.08
N GLU A 36 -0.28 14.98 4.29
CA GLU A 36 0.20 13.64 3.97
C GLU A 36 0.40 13.44 2.46
N VAL A 37 -0.54 13.92 1.64
CA VAL A 37 -0.43 13.84 0.17
C VAL A 37 0.73 14.68 -0.33
N GLN A 38 0.91 15.89 0.21
CA GLN A 38 2.03 16.76 -0.14
C GLN A 38 3.39 16.17 0.26
N LYS A 39 3.44 15.33 1.30
CA LYS A 39 4.65 14.55 1.64
C LYS A 39 4.88 13.43 0.63
N ASP A 40 3.86 12.61 0.35
CA ASP A 40 3.96 11.50 -0.60
C ASP A 40 4.38 11.99 -1.99
N MET A 41 3.89 13.15 -2.44
CA MET A 41 4.26 13.77 -3.72
C MET A 41 5.77 13.97 -3.91
N LYS A 42 6.54 14.09 -2.84
CA LYS A 42 8.00 14.27 -2.88
C LYS A 42 8.75 12.94 -2.89
N ILE A 43 8.05 11.84 -2.62
CA ILE A 43 8.62 10.52 -2.35
C ILE A 43 8.28 9.54 -3.48
N VAL A 44 7.03 9.56 -3.96
CA VAL A 44 6.58 8.63 -4.99
C VAL A 44 7.18 8.96 -6.36
N SER A 45 7.39 7.92 -7.17
CA SER A 45 7.97 8.05 -8.52
C SER A 45 6.94 8.40 -9.60
N TYR A 46 5.65 8.33 -9.29
CA TYR A 46 4.55 8.66 -10.21
C TYR A 46 3.93 10.02 -9.89
N LYS A 47 3.21 10.58 -10.86
CA LYS A 47 2.61 11.91 -10.73
C LYS A 47 1.28 11.85 -9.98
N ILE A 48 1.19 12.54 -8.84
CA ILE A 48 -0.06 12.85 -8.14
C ILE A 48 -0.58 14.20 -8.65
N VAL A 49 -1.87 14.29 -8.93
CA VAL A 49 -2.53 15.44 -9.55
C VAL A 49 -3.82 15.79 -8.84
N LYS A 50 -4.21 17.06 -8.91
CA LYS A 50 -5.47 17.56 -8.34
C LYS A 50 -6.62 17.29 -9.32
N ALA A 51 -7.62 16.51 -8.90
CA ALA A 51 -8.85 16.34 -9.65
C ALA A 51 -9.72 17.61 -9.60
N SER A 52 -10.69 17.71 -10.50
CA SER A 52 -11.62 18.85 -10.56
C SER A 52 -12.43 19.05 -9.28
N ASN A 53 -12.67 17.98 -8.52
CA ASN A 53 -13.35 18.02 -7.23
C ASN A 53 -12.41 18.28 -6.04
N GLY A 54 -11.10 18.45 -6.28
CA GLY A 54 -10.06 18.68 -5.26
C GLY A 54 -9.38 17.42 -4.72
N ASP A 55 -9.77 16.23 -5.15
CA ASP A 55 -9.20 14.97 -4.67
C ASP A 55 -7.80 14.70 -5.23
N ALA A 56 -7.01 13.93 -4.48
CA ALA A 56 -5.72 13.43 -4.92
C ALA A 56 -5.90 12.27 -5.92
N TRP A 57 -5.53 12.50 -7.18
CA TRP A 57 -5.56 11.49 -8.26
C TRP A 57 -4.15 11.20 -8.75
N VAL A 58 -3.99 10.17 -9.58
CA VAL A 58 -2.72 9.84 -10.22
C VAL A 58 -2.82 9.99 -11.74
N GLU A 59 -1.71 10.29 -12.40
CA GLU A 59 -1.66 10.46 -13.86
C GLU A 59 -0.60 9.54 -14.48
N ALA A 60 -0.96 8.85 -15.56
CA ALA A 60 -0.03 8.11 -16.42
C ALA A 60 -0.38 8.38 -17.88
N HIS A 61 0.63 8.67 -18.69
CA HIS A 61 0.48 8.96 -20.12
C HIS A 61 -0.61 10.02 -20.44
N GLY A 62 -0.70 11.08 -19.62
CA GLY A 62 -1.69 12.15 -19.78
C GLY A 62 -3.13 11.76 -19.41
N LYS A 63 -3.36 10.54 -18.90
CA LYS A 63 -4.66 10.09 -18.41
C LYS A 63 -4.67 10.04 -16.88
N MET A 64 -5.68 10.67 -16.30
CA MET A 64 -5.89 10.70 -14.85
C MET A 64 -6.71 9.48 -14.40
N TYR A 65 -6.39 8.98 -13.20
CA TYR A 65 -7.08 7.90 -12.52
C TYR A 65 -7.30 8.26 -11.05
N SER A 66 -8.51 8.02 -10.55
CA SER A 66 -8.76 8.09 -9.12
C SER A 66 -8.08 6.92 -8.39
N PRO A 67 -7.72 7.08 -7.10
CA PRO A 67 -7.22 5.96 -6.30
C PRO A 67 -8.22 4.79 -6.26
N SER A 68 -9.52 5.04 -6.30
CA SER A 68 -10.56 4.00 -6.40
C SER A 68 -10.46 3.20 -7.70
N GLN A 69 -10.17 3.83 -8.85
CA GLN A 69 -9.93 3.11 -10.10
C GLN A 69 -8.67 2.24 -10.03
N ILE A 70 -7.59 2.75 -9.42
CA ILE A 70 -6.37 1.95 -9.21
C ILE A 70 -6.65 0.76 -8.29
N GLY A 71 -7.36 0.98 -7.18
CA GLY A 71 -7.81 -0.09 -6.29
C GLY A 71 -8.70 -1.12 -6.99
N ALA A 72 -9.59 -0.67 -7.88
CA ALA A 72 -10.44 -1.54 -8.68
C ALA A 72 -9.64 -2.45 -9.61
N PHE A 73 -8.52 -1.99 -10.17
CA PHE A 73 -7.64 -2.83 -10.99
C PHE A 73 -7.04 -3.99 -10.19
N VAL A 74 -6.67 -3.74 -8.92
CA VAL A 74 -6.21 -4.79 -8.01
C VAL A 74 -7.35 -5.73 -7.63
N LEU A 75 -8.53 -5.19 -7.32
CA LEU A 75 -9.71 -5.99 -6.96
C LEU A 75 -10.20 -6.87 -8.12
N MET A 76 -10.15 -6.37 -9.37
CA MET A 76 -10.43 -7.20 -10.55
C MET A 76 -9.47 -8.38 -10.64
N LYS A 77 -8.18 -8.17 -10.36
CA LYS A 77 -7.21 -9.27 -10.35
C LYS A 77 -7.55 -10.32 -9.27
N MET A 78 -7.97 -9.88 -8.09
CA MET A 78 -8.39 -10.79 -7.01
C MET A 78 -9.68 -11.54 -7.36
N LYS A 79 -10.64 -10.87 -8.02
CA LYS A 79 -11.84 -11.49 -8.57
C LYS A 79 -11.48 -12.57 -9.59
N GLU A 80 -10.64 -12.27 -10.59
CA GLU A 80 -10.17 -13.23 -11.58
C GLU A 80 -9.49 -14.45 -10.93
N THR A 81 -8.69 -14.23 -9.87
CA THR A 81 -8.08 -15.31 -9.09
C THR A 81 -9.13 -16.21 -8.44
N ALA A 82 -10.14 -15.63 -7.80
CA ALA A 82 -11.22 -16.39 -7.17
C ALA A 82 -12.08 -17.14 -8.21
N GLU A 83 -12.41 -16.48 -9.33
CA GLU A 83 -13.18 -17.08 -10.43
C GLU A 83 -12.42 -18.26 -11.06
N SER A 84 -11.10 -18.15 -11.22
CA SER A 84 -10.25 -19.23 -11.75
C SER A 84 -10.22 -20.43 -10.79
N TYR A 85 -10.15 -20.19 -9.48
CA TYR A 85 -10.14 -21.25 -8.48
C TYR A 85 -11.49 -21.96 -8.36
N LEU A 86 -12.58 -21.19 -8.36
CA LEU A 86 -13.95 -21.72 -8.19
C LEU A 86 -14.58 -22.22 -9.49
N ASN A 87 -13.98 -21.88 -10.64
CA ASN A 87 -14.51 -22.14 -11.98
C ASN A 87 -15.95 -21.62 -12.18
N GLN A 88 -16.26 -20.46 -11.61
CA GLN A 88 -17.55 -19.78 -11.73
C GLN A 88 -17.39 -18.26 -11.53
N SER A 89 -18.39 -17.48 -11.95
CA SER A 89 -18.34 -16.03 -11.76
C SER A 89 -18.56 -15.62 -10.29
N VAL A 90 -17.76 -14.67 -9.83
CA VAL A 90 -17.82 -14.10 -8.48
C VAL A 90 -18.40 -12.70 -8.56
N LYS A 91 -19.56 -12.51 -7.94
CA LYS A 91 -20.30 -11.23 -8.00
C LYS A 91 -20.30 -10.46 -6.69
N ASN A 92 -20.12 -11.13 -5.55
CA ASN A 92 -20.23 -10.54 -4.23
C ASN A 92 -18.88 -10.60 -3.51
N ALA A 93 -18.55 -9.56 -2.75
CA ALA A 93 -17.33 -9.51 -1.95
C ALA A 93 -17.54 -8.79 -0.62
N VAL A 94 -16.71 -9.17 0.35
CA VAL A 94 -16.41 -8.36 1.53
C VAL A 94 -15.01 -7.80 1.32
N ILE A 95 -14.83 -6.49 1.50
CA ILE A 95 -13.55 -5.81 1.28
C ILE A 95 -13.06 -5.25 2.61
N THR A 96 -11.76 -5.42 2.90
CA THR A 96 -11.17 -4.92 4.15
C THR A 96 -10.74 -3.46 4.03
N VAL A 97 -10.76 -2.73 5.15
CA VAL A 97 -10.19 -1.39 5.29
C VAL A 97 -9.54 -1.24 6.67
N PRO A 98 -8.56 -0.33 6.83
CA PRO A 98 -8.02 0.02 8.15
C PRO A 98 -9.14 0.45 9.10
N ALA A 99 -9.00 0.13 10.39
CA ALA A 99 -10.02 0.47 11.37
C ALA A 99 -10.24 1.99 11.45
N TYR A 100 -9.16 2.76 11.34
CA TYR A 100 -9.16 4.21 11.44
C TYR A 100 -9.52 4.95 10.14
N PHE A 101 -9.95 4.24 9.08
CA PHE A 101 -10.47 4.88 7.88
C PHE A 101 -11.73 5.70 8.17
N ASN A 102 -11.75 6.93 7.68
CA ASN A 102 -12.90 7.82 7.74
C ASN A 102 -13.96 7.47 6.67
N ASP A 103 -15.10 8.16 6.70
CA ASP A 103 -16.23 7.90 5.81
C ASP A 103 -15.87 8.06 4.32
N SER A 104 -15.09 9.08 3.97
CA SER A 104 -14.62 9.30 2.59
C SER A 104 -13.78 8.15 2.08
N GLN A 105 -12.84 7.66 2.90
CA GLN A 105 -11.96 6.55 2.55
C GLN A 105 -12.72 5.23 2.43
N ARG A 106 -13.67 4.97 3.34
CA ARG A 106 -14.55 3.79 3.30
C ARG A 106 -15.42 3.79 2.04
N GLN A 107 -16.01 4.94 1.71
CA GLN A 107 -16.82 5.07 0.51
C GLN A 107 -15.98 4.87 -0.75
N ALA A 108 -14.80 5.50 -0.83
CA ALA A 108 -13.90 5.36 -1.97
C ALA A 108 -13.42 3.90 -2.18
N THR A 109 -13.20 3.13 -1.10
CA THR A 109 -12.91 1.68 -1.21
C THR A 109 -14.13 0.88 -1.66
N LYS A 110 -15.33 1.22 -1.20
CA LYS A 110 -16.58 0.60 -1.68
C LYS A 110 -16.77 0.85 -3.18
N ASP A 111 -16.51 2.07 -3.64
CA ASP A 111 -16.57 2.45 -5.04
C ASP A 111 -15.55 1.67 -5.88
N ALA A 112 -14.34 1.44 -5.35
CA ALA A 112 -13.35 0.58 -6.01
C ALA A 112 -13.88 -0.85 -6.25
N GLY A 113 -14.61 -1.41 -5.28
CA GLY A 113 -15.29 -2.69 -5.45
C GLY A 113 -16.37 -2.66 -6.54
N GLN A 114 -17.18 -1.60 -6.58
CA GLN A 114 -18.19 -1.44 -7.62
C GLN A 114 -17.58 -1.29 -9.02
N ILE A 115 -16.53 -0.50 -9.16
CA ILE A 115 -15.79 -0.34 -10.44
C ILE A 115 -15.19 -1.68 -10.88
N ALA A 116 -14.79 -2.54 -9.95
CA ALA A 116 -14.30 -3.90 -10.24
C ALA A 116 -15.41 -4.90 -10.61
N GLY A 117 -16.68 -4.46 -10.65
CA GLY A 117 -17.83 -5.32 -10.92
C GLY A 117 -18.13 -6.29 -9.78
N LEU A 118 -17.90 -5.86 -8.53
CA LEU A 118 -18.26 -6.56 -7.31
C LEU A 118 -19.38 -5.82 -6.58
N ASN A 119 -20.40 -6.56 -6.15
CA ASN A 119 -21.35 -6.13 -5.15
C ASN A 119 -20.70 -6.23 -3.76
N VAL A 120 -20.35 -5.08 -3.19
CA VAL A 120 -19.68 -4.99 -1.88
C VAL A 120 -20.71 -5.17 -0.77
N LEU A 121 -20.83 -6.39 -0.25
CA LEU A 121 -21.78 -6.76 0.80
C LEU A 121 -21.45 -6.09 2.14
N ARG A 122 -20.15 -5.94 2.41
CA ARG A 122 -19.65 -5.30 3.63
C ARG A 122 -18.25 -4.76 3.38
N VAL A 123 -17.98 -3.62 4.00
CA VAL A 123 -16.62 -3.14 4.22
C VAL A 123 -16.29 -3.48 5.68
N ILE A 124 -15.30 -4.33 5.91
CA ILE A 124 -14.93 -4.82 7.24
C ILE A 124 -13.60 -4.21 7.68
N ASN A 125 -13.46 -3.92 8.97
CA ASN A 125 -12.19 -3.44 9.51
C ASN A 125 -11.16 -4.58 9.51
N GLU A 126 -9.93 -4.28 9.10
CA GLU A 126 -8.78 -5.20 9.08
C GLU A 126 -8.55 -5.91 10.42
N PRO A 127 -8.46 -5.21 11.57
CA PRO A 127 -8.26 -5.90 12.84
C PRO A 127 -9.47 -6.75 13.27
N THR A 128 -10.69 -6.39 12.85
CA THR A 128 -11.88 -7.23 13.09
C THR A 128 -11.83 -8.50 12.24
N ALA A 129 -11.43 -8.40 10.98
CA ALA A 129 -11.25 -9.58 10.12
C ALA A 129 -10.17 -10.52 10.68
N ALA A 130 -9.06 -9.97 11.17
CA ALA A 130 -8.00 -10.73 11.83
C ALA A 130 -8.50 -11.41 13.13
N ALA A 131 -9.28 -10.70 13.94
CA ALA A 131 -9.86 -11.27 15.15
C ALA A 131 -10.85 -12.41 14.85
N ILE A 132 -11.69 -12.26 13.81
CA ILE A 132 -12.59 -13.34 13.36
C ILE A 132 -11.77 -14.57 12.95
N ALA A 133 -10.70 -14.38 12.17
CA ALA A 133 -9.82 -15.48 11.77
C ALA A 133 -9.15 -16.16 12.98
N TYR A 134 -8.68 -15.38 13.96
CA TYR A 134 -8.10 -15.92 15.18
C TYR A 134 -9.13 -16.67 16.06
N GLY A 135 -10.34 -16.14 16.17
CA GLY A 135 -11.38 -16.62 17.07
C GLY A 135 -12.25 -17.74 16.50
N MET A 136 -12.17 -18.04 15.20
CA MET A 136 -13.05 -19.02 14.52
C MET A 136 -13.02 -20.41 15.17
N ASP A 137 -11.85 -20.84 15.65
CA ASP A 137 -11.65 -22.15 16.30
C ASP A 137 -11.48 -22.06 17.82
N LYS A 138 -11.81 -20.90 18.43
CA LYS A 138 -11.61 -20.65 19.86
C LYS A 138 -12.94 -20.51 20.58
N SER A 139 -13.14 -21.32 21.62
CA SER A 139 -14.35 -21.32 22.45
C SER A 139 -14.23 -20.51 23.74
N GLU A 140 -13.04 -20.04 24.09
CA GLU A 140 -12.77 -19.33 25.33
C GLU A 140 -13.05 -17.84 25.19
N ASP A 141 -13.76 -17.30 26.18
CA ASP A 141 -13.97 -15.87 26.34
C ASP A 141 -12.62 -15.20 26.66
N LYS A 142 -12.22 -14.22 25.85
CA LYS A 142 -10.93 -13.54 26.03
C LYS A 142 -10.91 -12.14 25.45
N ILE A 143 -10.03 -11.33 26.01
CA ILE A 143 -9.68 -10.01 25.48
C ILE A 143 -8.39 -10.16 24.68
N VAL A 144 -8.39 -9.68 23.44
CA VAL A 144 -7.23 -9.72 22.53
C VAL A 144 -6.86 -8.31 22.10
N ALA A 145 -5.56 -8.09 21.91
CA ALA A 145 -5.04 -6.93 21.20
C ALA A 145 -4.61 -7.37 19.80
N VAL A 146 -5.16 -6.74 18.76
CA VAL A 146 -4.72 -6.91 17.38
C VAL A 146 -3.86 -5.72 17.02
N TYR A 147 -2.56 -5.96 16.90
CA TYR A 147 -1.57 -5.00 16.41
C TYR A 147 -1.30 -5.31 14.93
N ASP A 148 -1.72 -4.41 14.04
CA ASP A 148 -1.59 -4.54 12.59
C ASP A 148 -0.71 -3.40 12.06
N LEU A 149 0.53 -3.72 11.68
CA LEU A 149 1.48 -2.80 11.07
C LEU A 149 1.76 -3.26 9.64
N GLY A 150 1.03 -2.67 8.70
CA GLY A 150 1.11 -3.00 7.28
C GLY A 150 2.14 -2.18 6.52
N GLY A 151 2.01 -2.19 5.18
CA GLY A 151 2.89 -1.42 4.30
C GLY A 151 2.70 0.10 4.37
N GLY A 152 1.54 0.61 4.79
CA GLY A 152 1.30 2.06 4.86
C GLY A 152 0.28 2.51 5.89
N THR A 153 -0.24 1.59 6.70
CA THR A 153 -1.17 1.89 7.80
C THR A 153 -0.81 1.07 9.02
N PHE A 154 -1.08 1.64 10.18
CA PHE A 154 -0.94 1.03 11.48
C PHE A 154 -2.29 1.09 12.21
N ASP A 155 -2.77 -0.03 12.73
CA ASP A 155 -3.95 -0.12 13.58
C ASP A 155 -3.62 -0.92 14.85
N ILE A 156 -4.18 -0.49 15.97
CA ILE A 156 -4.25 -1.25 17.22
C ILE A 156 -5.69 -1.30 17.69
N SER A 157 -6.23 -2.50 17.89
CA SER A 157 -7.59 -2.70 18.38
C SER A 157 -7.62 -3.66 19.56
N ILE A 158 -8.38 -3.29 20.59
CA ILE A 158 -8.71 -4.18 21.71
C ILE A 158 -10.08 -4.77 21.42
N LEU A 159 -10.15 -6.09 21.29
CA LEU A 159 -11.38 -6.82 21.03
C LEU A 159 -11.66 -7.79 22.15
N GLU A 160 -12.94 -7.94 22.45
CA GLU A 160 -13.41 -9.00 23.33
C GLU A 160 -14.15 -10.03 22.50
N ILE A 161 -13.76 -11.29 22.70
CA ILE A 161 -14.35 -12.46 22.05
C ILE A 161 -15.17 -13.17 23.11
N GLN A 162 -16.48 -13.28 22.90
CA GLN A 162 -17.38 -14.01 23.79
C GLN A 162 -18.29 -14.92 22.97
N LYS A 163 -18.14 -16.24 23.11
CA LYS A 163 -19.03 -17.24 22.46
C LYS A 163 -19.30 -16.96 20.96
N GLY A 164 -18.26 -16.58 20.20
CA GLY A 164 -18.35 -16.26 18.78
C GLY A 164 -18.85 -14.85 18.44
N VAL A 165 -19.13 -14.01 19.44
CA VAL A 165 -19.35 -12.56 19.30
C VAL A 165 -18.02 -11.84 19.43
N PHE A 166 -17.76 -10.91 18.51
CA PHE A 166 -16.56 -10.08 18.48
C PHE A 166 -16.95 -8.63 18.73
N GLU A 167 -16.58 -8.09 19.89
CA GLU A 167 -16.85 -6.69 20.25
C GLU A 167 -15.54 -5.89 20.22
N VAL A 168 -15.50 -4.80 19.45
CA VAL A 168 -14.38 -3.86 19.49
C VAL A 168 -14.57 -2.95 20.69
N ARG A 169 -13.70 -3.08 21.70
CA ARG A 169 -13.71 -2.25 22.91
C ARG A 169 -13.07 -0.89 22.67
N SER A 170 -11.98 -0.87 21.92
CA SER A 170 -11.30 0.36 21.51
C SER A 170 -10.46 0.11 20.26
N THR A 171 -10.22 1.18 19.51
CA THR A 171 -9.37 1.16 18.32
C THR A 171 -8.62 2.48 18.20
N ASN A 172 -7.37 2.43 17.78
CA ASN A 172 -6.52 3.59 17.49
C ASN A 172 -5.55 3.20 16.37
N GLY A 173 -4.80 4.16 15.84
CA GLY A 173 -3.86 3.89 14.75
C GLY A 173 -3.37 5.14 14.05
N ASP A 174 -2.62 4.91 12.98
CA ASP A 174 -2.16 5.94 12.06
C ASP A 174 -2.33 5.43 10.62
N THR A 175 -3.17 6.13 9.86
CA THR A 175 -3.48 5.81 8.46
C THR A 175 -2.38 6.20 7.47
N PHE A 176 -1.24 6.68 7.97
CA PHE A 176 -0.10 7.13 7.20
C PHE A 176 1.24 6.71 7.83
N LEU A 177 1.26 5.55 8.48
CA LEU A 177 2.44 4.93 9.07
C LEU A 177 2.50 3.44 8.67
N GLY A 178 3.60 3.00 8.08
CA GLY A 178 3.81 1.59 7.77
C GLY A 178 5.15 1.32 7.11
N GLY A 179 5.33 0.11 6.59
CA GLY A 179 6.57 -0.38 5.99
C GLY A 179 7.24 0.56 4.96
N GLU A 180 6.47 1.34 4.20
CA GLU A 180 6.98 2.36 3.26
C GLU A 180 7.80 3.44 3.98
N ASP A 181 7.42 3.83 5.20
CA ASP A 181 8.14 4.83 5.98
C ASP A 181 9.50 4.30 6.46
N PHE A 182 9.56 3.00 6.79
CA PHE A 182 10.81 2.30 7.10
C PHE A 182 11.71 2.20 5.87
N ASP A 183 11.13 1.87 4.71
CA ASP A 183 11.86 1.80 3.45
C ASP A 183 12.44 3.18 3.08
N ASN A 184 11.63 4.24 3.20
CA ASN A 184 12.07 5.60 2.91
C ASN A 184 13.18 6.08 3.86
N ALA A 185 13.12 5.71 5.15
CA ALA A 185 14.18 6.01 6.10
C ALA A 185 15.51 5.34 5.70
N LEU A 186 15.45 4.06 5.29
CA LEU A 186 16.63 3.34 4.81
C LEU A 186 17.14 3.90 3.47
N VAL A 187 16.27 4.21 2.53
CA VAL A 187 16.63 4.86 1.25
C VAL A 187 17.34 6.20 1.50
N THR A 188 16.82 7.02 2.43
CA THR A 188 17.42 8.31 2.79
C THR A 188 18.83 8.12 3.36
N TYR A 189 19.00 7.15 4.27
CA TYR A 189 20.31 6.80 4.81
C TYR A 189 21.29 6.36 3.69
N LEU A 190 20.87 5.43 2.83
CA LEU A 190 21.71 4.91 1.75
C LEU A 190 22.09 5.98 0.73
N ALA A 191 21.16 6.86 0.36
CA ALA A 191 21.44 7.96 -0.58
C ALA A 191 22.47 8.95 0.02
N ASN A 192 22.38 9.23 1.32
CA ASN A 192 23.32 10.11 2.02
C ASN A 192 24.72 9.47 2.14
N GLU A 193 24.82 8.19 2.50
CA GLU A 193 26.11 7.50 2.54
C GLU A 193 26.73 7.38 1.14
N PHE A 194 25.93 7.08 0.10
CA PHE A 194 26.44 7.07 -1.28
C PHE A 194 26.98 8.44 -1.71
N LYS A 195 26.29 9.53 -1.36
CA LYS A 195 26.76 10.91 -1.64
C LYS A 195 28.04 11.24 -0.89
N LYS A 196 28.18 10.79 0.35
CA LYS A 196 29.37 11.00 1.17
C LYS A 196 30.58 10.22 0.64
N ASP A 197 30.36 8.98 0.22
CA ASP A 197 31.44 8.08 -0.22
C ASP A 197 31.85 8.32 -1.68
N GLN A 198 30.89 8.61 -2.57
CA GLN A 198 31.12 8.76 -4.01
C GLN A 198 31.04 10.21 -4.50
N GLY A 199 30.55 11.15 -3.68
CA GLY A 199 30.37 12.56 -4.07
C GLY A 199 29.16 12.81 -4.98
N VAL A 200 28.42 11.76 -5.37
CA VAL A 200 27.31 11.84 -6.34
C VAL A 200 25.95 11.80 -5.63
N ASP A 201 25.08 12.75 -5.96
CA ASP A 201 23.72 12.83 -5.41
C ASP A 201 22.72 12.07 -6.28
N VAL A 202 22.43 10.81 -5.90
CA VAL A 202 21.51 9.92 -6.63
C VAL A 202 20.03 10.33 -6.50
N THR A 203 19.68 11.26 -5.61
CA THR A 203 18.27 11.65 -5.39
C THR A 203 17.62 12.32 -6.60
N LYS A 204 18.44 12.77 -7.56
CA LYS A 204 17.98 13.39 -8.82
C LYS A 204 17.75 12.37 -9.94
N ASP A 205 18.21 11.14 -9.77
CA ASP A 205 18.08 10.07 -10.75
C ASP A 205 16.92 9.14 -10.34
N ILE A 206 15.79 9.28 -11.05
CA ILE A 206 14.55 8.52 -10.78
C ILE A 206 14.79 7.02 -10.87
N MET A 207 15.61 6.57 -11.82
CA MET A 207 15.89 5.15 -12.03
C MET A 207 16.79 4.62 -10.90
N ALA A 208 17.82 5.38 -10.51
CA ALA A 208 18.66 5.03 -9.37
C ALA A 208 17.84 4.95 -8.07
N MET A 209 16.96 5.93 -7.82
CA MET A 209 16.10 5.95 -6.64
C MET A 209 15.12 4.78 -6.59
N GLN A 210 14.56 4.37 -7.74
CA GLN A 210 13.68 3.20 -7.80
C GLN A 210 14.44 1.91 -7.48
N ARG A 211 15.66 1.74 -8.01
CA ARG A 211 16.52 0.58 -7.70
C ARG A 211 16.95 0.57 -6.23
N LEU A 212 17.27 1.74 -5.69
CA LEU A 212 17.67 1.89 -4.30
C LEU A 212 16.50 1.54 -3.35
N LYS A 213 15.27 1.96 -3.70
CA LYS A 213 14.06 1.60 -2.94
C LYS A 213 13.80 0.10 -2.92
N GLU A 214 13.91 -0.59 -4.06
CA GLU A 214 13.74 -2.04 -4.12
C GLU A 214 14.81 -2.78 -3.29
N ALA A 215 16.06 -2.30 -3.36
CA ALA A 215 17.14 -2.88 -2.56
C ALA A 215 16.97 -2.60 -1.05
N ALA A 216 16.48 -1.42 -0.68
CA ALA A 216 16.18 -1.06 0.70
C ALA A 216 15.05 -1.92 1.29
N GLU A 217 13.93 -2.10 0.56
CA GLU A 217 12.84 -2.99 0.97
C GLU A 217 13.36 -4.41 1.19
N LYS A 218 14.15 -4.93 0.24
CA LYS A 218 14.76 -6.26 0.34
C LYS A 218 15.68 -6.38 1.56
N ALA A 219 16.58 -5.41 1.76
CA ALA A 219 17.51 -5.39 2.89
C ALA A 219 16.77 -5.33 4.23
N LYS A 220 15.74 -4.48 4.35
CA LYS A 220 14.87 -4.40 5.54
C LYS A 220 14.25 -5.75 5.88
N ILE A 221 13.73 -6.46 4.87
CA ILE A 221 13.11 -7.78 5.05
C ILE A 221 14.16 -8.82 5.46
N GLU A 222 15.33 -8.85 4.82
CA GLU A 222 16.42 -9.78 5.18
C GLU A 222 16.92 -9.58 6.61
N LEU A 223 17.02 -8.33 7.06
CA LEU A 223 17.41 -7.96 8.42
C LEU A 223 16.36 -8.33 9.48
N SER A 224 15.17 -8.80 9.09
CA SER A 224 14.19 -9.35 10.04
C SER A 224 14.60 -10.74 10.55
N SER A 225 15.53 -11.42 9.86
CA SER A 225 16.06 -12.73 10.26
C SER A 225 17.59 -12.78 10.37
N SER A 226 18.28 -11.83 9.74
CA SER A 226 19.75 -11.77 9.68
C SER A 226 20.28 -10.55 10.44
N LEU A 227 21.48 -10.65 11.01
CA LEU A 227 22.13 -9.53 11.71
C LEU A 227 22.77 -8.52 10.76
N GLN A 228 23.02 -8.90 9.51
CA GLN A 228 23.65 -8.09 8.48
C GLN A 228 23.11 -8.49 7.10
N THR A 229 23.10 -7.54 6.17
CA THR A 229 22.86 -7.73 4.74
C THR A 229 23.74 -6.78 3.92
N ASP A 230 24.02 -7.15 2.68
CA ASP A 230 24.80 -6.35 1.74
C ASP A 230 23.91 -5.85 0.60
N ILE A 231 23.95 -4.54 0.35
CA ILE A 231 23.27 -3.92 -0.79
C ILE A 231 24.27 -3.75 -1.92
N ASN A 232 24.13 -4.57 -2.97
CA ASN A 232 24.96 -4.50 -4.17
C ASN A 232 24.13 -4.01 -5.37
N LEU A 233 24.37 -2.76 -5.79
CA LEU A 233 23.72 -2.13 -6.94
C LEU A 233 24.78 -1.72 -7.98
N PRO A 234 25.25 -2.63 -8.84
CA PRO A 234 26.19 -2.29 -9.90
C PRO A 234 25.59 -1.24 -10.84
N TYR A 235 26.40 -0.27 -11.25
CA TYR A 235 25.99 0.80 -12.16
C TYR A 235 24.74 1.54 -11.66
N LEU A 236 24.70 1.90 -10.37
CA LEU A 236 23.52 2.52 -9.75
C LEU A 236 23.11 3.81 -10.46
N THR A 237 24.07 4.68 -10.76
CA THR A 237 23.91 5.88 -11.56
C THR A 237 25.08 6.00 -12.54
N MET A 238 24.93 6.80 -13.59
CA MET A 238 26.03 7.10 -14.51
C MET A 238 26.78 8.32 -13.97
N ASP A 239 28.11 8.28 -13.98
CA ASP A 239 28.90 9.48 -13.69
C ASP A 239 28.45 10.60 -14.63
N ALA A 240 28.05 11.73 -14.04
CA ALA A 240 28.02 12.98 -14.78
C ALA A 240 29.49 13.32 -15.05
N ALA A 241 29.94 13.05 -16.28
CA ALA A 241 31.22 13.55 -16.78
C ALA A 241 31.31 15.08 -16.63
#